data_AF-A0A482VE81-F1
#
_entry.id   AF-A0A482VE81-F1
#
_cell.length_a   1.000
_cell.length_b   1.000
_cell.length_c   1.000
_cell.angle_alpha   90.00
_cell.angle_beta   90.00
_cell.angle_gamma   90.00
#
_symmetry.space_group_name_H-M   'P 1'
#
loop_
_entity.id
_entity.type
_entity.pdbx_description
1 polymer ?
#
loop_
_entity_poly.entity_id
_entity_poly.type
_entity_poly.pdbx_seq_one_letter_code
_entity_poly.pdbx_strand_id
1 'polypeptide(L)'
;MTEYWLISAPGDKTCQQTWETMNNLTSKQNSLSVNYKFHIPDLKVGTLDQLVGLSDDLGKLDAFVEQVTRKVSSYLGEVLEDQRDKLQENLMANN
;
A
#
# COMPACT_ATOMS: atom_id res chain seq x y z
N MET A 1 -14.82 2.51 -5.22
CA MET A 1 -13.37 2.73 -5.02
C MET A 1 -13.06 2.13 -3.66
N THR A 2 -12.22 1.10 -3.61
CA THR A 2 -11.83 0.48 -2.33
C THR A 2 -10.62 1.25 -1.83
N GLU A 3 -10.76 1.90 -0.68
CA GLU A 3 -9.69 2.67 -0.07
C GLU A 3 -8.95 1.79 0.94
N TYR A 4 -7.62 1.85 0.89
CA TYR A 4 -6.76 1.12 1.81
C TYR A 4 -5.83 2.12 2.50
N TRP A 5 -5.60 1.89 3.78
CA TRP A 5 -4.73 2.73 4.60
C TRP A 5 -3.47 1.94 4.95
N LEU A 6 -2.31 2.52 4.64
CA LEU A 6 -1.02 2.00 5.09
C LEU A 6 -0.55 2.83 6.28
N ILE A 7 -0.38 2.18 7.43
CA ILE A 7 0.03 2.84 8.68
C ILE A 7 1.28 2.17 9.23
N SER A 8 2.16 2.97 9.81
CA SER A 8 3.33 2.51 10.56
C SER A 8 3.27 3.09 11.97
N ALA A 9 3.55 2.27 12.97
CA ALA A 9 3.56 2.66 14.37
C ALA A 9 4.90 2.21 15.01
N PRO A 10 5.50 3.04 15.88
CA PRO A 10 6.74 2.67 16.55
C PRO A 10 6.53 1.44 17.46
N GLY A 11 7.52 0.56 17.48
CA GLY A 11 7.56 -0.57 18.40
C GLY A 11 7.93 -0.10 19.80
N ASP A 12 6.96 0.40 20.58
CA ASP A 12 7.19 0.92 21.95
C ASP A 12 7.92 -0.09 22.84
N LYS A 13 7.41 -1.33 22.92
CA LYS A 13 8.06 -2.46 23.61
C LYS A 13 8.51 -3.56 22.66
N THR A 14 7.58 -4.03 21.83
CA THR A 14 7.84 -4.96 20.73
C THR A 14 6.87 -4.65 19.59
N CYS A 15 7.28 -4.88 18.34
CA CYS A 15 6.40 -4.68 17.18
C CYS A 15 5.11 -5.53 17.28
N GLN A 16 5.21 -6.71 17.90
CA GLN A 16 4.07 -7.59 18.13
C GLN A 16 3.05 -6.99 19.10
N GLN A 17 3.50 -6.41 20.22
CA GLN A 17 2.60 -5.78 21.19
C GLN A 17 1.95 -4.51 20.64
N THR A 18 2.69 -3.70 19.87
CA THR A 18 2.12 -2.52 19.17
C THR A 18 1.02 -2.97 18.21
N TRP A 19 1.28 -4.00 17.40
CA TRP A 19 0.31 -4.58 16.48
C TRP A 19 -0.95 -5.08 17.21
N GLU A 20 -0.78 -5.87 18.28
CA GLU A 20 -1.90 -6.43 19.02
C GLU A 20 -2.76 -5.35 19.68
N THR A 21 -2.13 -4.34 20.27
CA THR A 21 -2.84 -3.21 20.89
C THR A 21 -3.65 -2.45 19.84
N MET A 22 -3.03 -2.06 18.72
CA MET A 22 -3.70 -1.36 17.63
C MET A 22 -4.85 -2.19 17.07
N ASN A 23 -4.63 -3.49 16.82
CA ASN A 23 -5.66 -4.37 16.26
C ASN A 23 -6.81 -4.63 17.23
N ASN A 24 -6.55 -4.72 18.53
CA ASN A 24 -7.59 -4.87 19.54
C ASN A 24 -8.49 -3.62 19.58
N LEU A 25 -7.90 -2.41 19.54
CA LEU A 25 -8.65 -1.15 19.61
C LEU A 25 -9.44 -0.87 18.32
N THR A 26 -8.82 -1.07 17.16
CA THR A 26 -9.42 -0.70 15.86
C THR A 26 -10.34 -1.79 15.32
N SER A 27 -9.97 -3.07 15.45
CA SER A 27 -10.74 -4.18 14.88
C SER A 27 -11.66 -4.84 15.92
N LYS A 28 -11.14 -5.29 17.07
CA LYS A 28 -11.94 -6.12 18.00
C LYS A 28 -12.95 -5.35 18.85
N GLN A 29 -12.56 -4.18 19.36
CA GLN A 29 -13.41 -3.41 20.27
C GLN A 29 -14.40 -2.51 19.54
N ASN A 30 -13.96 -1.89 18.44
CA ASN A 30 -14.72 -0.87 17.74
C ASN A 30 -15.09 -1.23 16.30
N SER A 31 -14.62 -2.36 15.76
CA SER A 31 -14.90 -2.82 14.39
C SER A 31 -14.74 -1.75 13.30
N LEU A 32 -13.74 -0.88 13.46
CA LEU A 32 -13.48 0.26 12.57
C LEU A 32 -12.77 -0.16 11.28
N SER A 33 -11.91 -1.18 11.35
CA SER A 33 -11.10 -1.61 10.22
C SER A 33 -10.76 -3.10 10.27
N VAL A 34 -10.45 -3.65 9.09
CA VAL A 34 -9.80 -4.96 8.94
C VAL A 34 -8.32 -4.72 8.75
N ASN A 35 -7.50 -5.26 9.64
CA ASN A 35 -6.06 -4.98 9.66
C ASN A 35 -5.26 -6.18 9.15
N TYR A 36 -4.24 -5.89 8.33
CA TYR A 36 -3.28 -6.89 7.83
C TYR A 36 -1.85 -6.46 8.13
N LYS A 37 -0.98 -7.43 8.43
CA LYS A 37 0.46 -7.17 8.64
C LYS A 37 1.15 -7.01 7.29
N PHE A 38 1.78 -5.87 7.06
CA PHE A 38 2.63 -5.65 5.88
C PHE A 38 4.09 -5.97 6.24
N HIS A 39 4.66 -6.99 5.60
CA HIS A 39 6.03 -7.43 5.87
C HIS A 39 7.00 -6.59 5.04
N ILE A 40 7.80 -5.76 5.72
CA ILE A 40 8.86 -4.97 5.09
C ILE A 40 10.17 -5.77 5.21
N PRO A 41 10.87 -6.06 4.10
CA PRO A 41 12.16 -6.73 4.13
C PRO A 41 13.22 -5.83 4.79
N ASP A 42 14.30 -6.43 5.29
CA ASP A 42 15.43 -5.67 5.81
C ASP A 42 16.12 -4.88 4.69
N LEU A 43 16.00 -3.56 4.76
CA LEU A 43 16.64 -2.64 3.82
C LEU A 43 17.90 -2.06 4.45
N LYS A 44 19.00 -2.03 3.69
CA LYS A 44 20.20 -1.29 4.12
C LYS A 44 19.91 0.19 4.08
N VAL A 45 19.96 0.84 5.23
CA VAL A 45 19.83 2.30 5.33
C VAL A 45 21.19 2.98 5.16
N GLY A 46 21.19 4.12 4.47
CA GLY A 46 22.37 4.96 4.28
C GLY A 46 22.57 5.93 5.44
N THR A 47 23.20 7.06 5.15
CA THR A 47 23.27 8.19 6.10
C THR A 47 21.93 8.92 6.20
N LEU A 48 21.73 9.69 7.28
CA LEU A 48 20.50 10.47 7.46
C LEU A 48 20.24 11.45 6.29
N ASP A 49 21.28 12.11 5.79
CA ASP A 49 21.20 13.03 4.65
C ASP A 49 20.68 12.31 3.38
N GLN A 50 21.20 11.11 3.11
CA GLN A 50 20.70 10.28 2.02
C GLN A 50 19.24 9.86 2.23
N LEU A 51 18.82 9.55 3.46
CA LEU A 51 17.42 9.20 3.75
C LEU A 51 16.47 10.38 3.52
N VAL A 52 16.90 11.60 3.84
CA VAL A 52 16.11 12.82 3.57
C VAL A 52 15.95 13.00 2.05
N GLY A 53 17.04 12.96 1.28
CA GLY A 53 16.95 13.06 -0.18
C GLY A 53 16.12 11.94 -0.81
N LEU A 54 16.27 10.70 -0.33
CA LEU A 54 15.46 9.57 -0.78
C LEU A 54 13.97 9.74 -0.45
N SER A 55 13.61 10.40 0.65
CA SER A 55 12.20 10.62 1.01
C SER A 55 11.50 11.50 -0.03
N ASP A 56 12.17 12.55 -0.51
CA ASP A 56 11.64 13.42 -1.56
C ASP A 56 11.52 12.68 -2.90
N ASP A 57 12.54 11.88 -3.25
CA ASP A 57 12.54 11.13 -4.50
C ASP A 57 11.52 9.99 -4.51
N LEU A 58 11.30 9.32 -3.38
CA LEU A 58 10.23 8.34 -3.21
C LEU A 58 8.85 8.98 -3.38
N GLY A 59 8.64 10.21 -2.87
CA GLY A 59 7.38 10.93 -3.08
C GLY A 59 7.10 11.23 -4.56
N LYS A 60 8.13 11.63 -5.32
CA LYS A 60 7.98 11.84 -6.78
C LYS A 60 7.74 10.52 -7.52
N LEU A 61 8.45 9.47 -7.14
CA LEU A 61 8.32 8.15 -7.74
C LEU A 61 6.92 7.58 -7.50
N ASP A 62 6.38 7.72 -6.30
CA ASP A 62 5.03 7.27 -5.94
C ASP A 62 3.96 7.93 -6.82
N ALA A 63 4.00 9.27 -6.93
CA ALA A 63 3.07 10.01 -7.79
C ALA A 63 3.20 9.61 -9.28
N PHE A 64 4.42 9.36 -9.75
CA PHE A 64 4.66 8.89 -11.12
C PHE A 64 4.07 7.49 -11.36
N VAL A 65 4.34 6.54 -10.46
CA VAL A 65 3.86 5.16 -10.56
C VAL A 65 2.32 5.11 -10.48
N GLU A 66 1.71 5.89 -9.58
CA GLU A 66 0.26 6.01 -9.50
C GLU A 66 -0.33 6.50 -10.82
N GLN A 67 0.23 7.57 -11.39
CA GLN A 67 -0.25 8.14 -12.65
C GLN A 67 -0.17 7.12 -13.80
N VAL A 68 0.95 6.40 -13.93
CA VAL A 68 1.14 5.38 -14.96
C VAL A 68 0.16 4.22 -14.76
N THR A 69 0.00 3.73 -13.54
CA THR A 69 -0.90 2.62 -13.21
C THR A 69 -2.35 2.96 -13.55
N ARG A 70 -2.81 4.18 -13.22
CA ARG A 70 -4.15 4.65 -13.57
C ARG A 70 -4.36 4.73 -15.09
N LYS A 71 -3.36 5.21 -15.84
CA LYS A 71 -3.42 5.26 -17.31
C LYS A 71 -3.51 3.88 -17.93
N VAL A 72 -2.70 2.91 -17.46
CA VAL A 72 -2.73 1.53 -17.94
C VAL A 72 -4.10 0.89 -17.67
N SER A 73 -4.65 1.08 -16.47
CA SER A 73 -5.99 0.57 -16.12
C SER A 73 -7.09 1.18 -16.99
N SER A 74 -7.05 2.50 -17.24
CA SER A 74 -8.00 3.18 -18.13
C SER A 74 -7.92 2.66 -19.55
N TYR A 75 -6.71 2.57 -20.11
CA TYR A 75 -6.49 2.10 -21.48
C TYR A 75 -6.92 0.65 -21.66
N LEU A 76 -6.66 -0.21 -20.67
CA LEU A 76 -7.15 -1.58 -20.68
C LEU A 76 -8.68 -1.64 -20.65
N GLY A 77 -9.31 -0.73 -19.90
CA GLY A 77 -10.77 -0.56 -19.88
C GLY A 77 -11.34 -0.18 -21.24
N GLU A 78 -10.72 0.78 -21.93
CA GLU A 78 -11.09 1.22 -23.29
C GLU A 78 -10.94 0.09 -24.31
N VAL A 79 -9.85 -0.68 -24.25
CA VAL A 79 -9.60 -1.81 -25.17
C VAL A 79 -10.56 -2.97 -24.94
N LEU A 80 -10.99 -3.19 -23.68
CA LEU A 80 -11.89 -4.28 -23.29
C LEU A 80 -13.34 -3.82 -23.14
N GLU A 81 -13.76 -2.70 -23.75
CA GLU A 81 -15.11 -2.14 -23.60
C GLU A 81 -16.23 -3.14 -23.94
N ASP A 82 -16.02 -3.99 -24.96
CA ASP A 82 -16.98 -5.04 -25.38
C ASP A 82 -16.88 -6.32 -24.51
N GLN A 83 -15.88 -6.42 -23.63
CA GLN A 83 -15.58 -7.61 -22.81
C GLN A 83 -15.33 -7.23 -21.34
N ARG A 84 -16.22 -6.40 -20.77
CA ARG A 84 -16.10 -5.89 -19.39
C ARG A 84 -15.92 -6.98 -18.34
N ASP A 85 -16.48 -8.17 -18.54
CA ASP A 85 -16.34 -9.30 -17.62
C ASP A 85 -14.88 -9.79 -17.51
N LYS A 86 -14.09 -9.65 -18.59
CA LYS A 86 -12.67 -10.02 -18.59
C LYS A 86 -11.77 -8.93 -18.04
N LEU A 87 -12.24 -7.69 -17.94
CA LEU A 87 -11.43 -6.57 -17.46
C LEU A 87 -10.95 -6.82 -16.02
N GLN A 88 -11.83 -7.35 -15.16
CA GLN A 88 -11.48 -7.61 -13.76
C GLN A 88 -10.40 -8.69 -13.62
N GLU A 89 -10.43 -9.73 -14.46
CA GLU A 89 -9.40 -10.77 -14.51
C GLU A 89 -8.05 -10.22 -15.00
N ASN A 90 -8.07 -9.30 -15.96
CA ASN A 90 -6.85 -8.70 -16.52
C ASN A 90 -6.25 -7.59 -15.65
N LEU A 91 -6.99 -7.07 -14.67
CA LEU A 91 -6.50 -6.09 -13.69
C LEU A 91 -5.85 -6.75 -12.45
N MET A 92 -5.60 -8.06 -12.49
CA MET A 92 -4.88 -8.78 -11.44
C MET A 92 -3.38 -8.77 -11.69
N ALA A 93 -2.60 -8.52 -10.64
CA ALA A 93 -1.14 -8.57 -10.70
C ALA A 93 -0.63 -9.80 -9.94
N ASN A 94 0.30 -10.54 -10.56
CA ASN A 94 0.98 -11.70 -9.95
C ASN A 94 0.03 -12.79 -9.42
N ASN A 95 -0.92 -13.20 -10.29
CA ASN A 95 -1.87 -14.30 -10.07
C ASN A 95 -1.21 -15.66 -10.29
#